data_AF-A0A9X3FYL7-F1
#
_entry.id   AF-A0A9X3FYL7-F1
#
_cell.length_a   1.000
_cell.length_b   1.000
_cell.length_c   1.000
_cell.angle_alpha   90.00
_cell.angle_beta   90.00
_cell.angle_gamma   90.00
#
_symmetry.space_group_name_H-M   'P 1'
#
loop_
_entity.id
_entity.type
_entity.pdbx_description
1 polymer ?
#
loop_
_entity_poly.entity_id
_entity_poly.type
_entity_poly.pdbx_seq_one_letter_code
_entity_poly.pdbx_strand_id
1 'polypeptide(L)'
;MDVALAARAGRYALDEVGALAIGDLDRPTPCADWDVRSVVAHLADVADALAGLLATGRLTMPQSPARPVDGPMVGAQRRVQQLLDQLHAAGEQGSHGRPAPWATEAAHGAAIEFTVHGWDVAAARGRAQQLPADLAEDVLTLAGGLLDDSARGTSFAAQVTSGPDESPVERLVAFMGRNPAPWIRSGPVVSTT
;
A
#
# COMPACT_ATOMS: atom_id res chain seq x y z
N MET A 1 14.85 -11.39 3.54
CA MET A 1 14.07 -10.60 4.51
C MET A 1 12.99 -9.80 3.77
N ASP A 2 13.36 -9.09 2.71
CA ASP A 2 12.47 -8.17 1.98
C ASP A 2 11.23 -8.85 1.37
N VAL A 3 11.40 -10.01 0.72
CA VAL A 3 10.28 -10.76 0.10
C VAL A 3 9.26 -11.24 1.15
N ALA A 4 9.71 -11.60 2.36
CA ALA A 4 8.82 -12.03 3.44
C ALA A 4 7.99 -10.85 3.98
N LEU A 5 8.60 -9.66 4.09
CA LEU A 5 7.89 -8.44 4.46
C LEU A 5 6.87 -8.04 3.39
N ALA A 6 7.24 -8.08 2.12
CA ALA A 6 6.33 -7.85 0.99
C ALA A 6 5.15 -8.84 0.98
N ALA A 7 5.39 -10.12 1.30
CA ALA A 7 4.35 -11.12 1.40
C ALA A 7 3.36 -10.84 2.54
N ARG A 8 3.84 -10.42 3.72
CA ARG A 8 2.98 -10.00 4.84
C ARG A 8 2.14 -8.77 4.47
N ALA A 9 2.76 -7.75 3.89
CA ALA A 9 2.09 -6.54 3.43
C ALA A 9 1.03 -6.82 2.36
N GLY A 10 1.37 -7.65 1.37
CA GLY A 10 0.44 -8.04 0.31
C GLY A 10 -0.71 -8.89 0.83
N ARG A 11 -0.49 -9.82 1.76
CA ARG A 11 -1.58 -10.57 2.42
C ARG A 11 -2.53 -9.63 3.13
N TYR A 12 -2.00 -8.68 3.91
CA TYR A 12 -2.80 -7.67 4.57
C TYR A 12 -3.66 -6.87 3.57
N ALA A 13 -3.06 -6.34 2.50
CA ALA A 13 -3.81 -5.63 1.46
C ALA A 13 -4.88 -6.51 0.79
N LEU A 14 -4.59 -7.78 0.51
CA LEU A 14 -5.54 -8.73 -0.08
C LEU A 14 -6.74 -8.98 0.83
N ASP A 15 -6.51 -9.11 2.13
CA ASP A 15 -7.56 -9.29 3.13
C ASP A 15 -8.42 -8.03 3.26
N GLU A 16 -7.79 -6.85 3.28
CA GLU A 16 -8.52 -5.58 3.34
C GLU A 16 -9.37 -5.37 2.08
N VAL A 17 -8.81 -5.56 0.87
CA VAL A 17 -9.58 -5.44 -0.38
C VAL A 17 -10.67 -6.51 -0.49
N GLY A 18 -10.39 -7.74 -0.05
CA GLY A 18 -11.35 -8.84 -0.09
C GLY A 18 -12.56 -8.66 0.82
N ALA A 19 -12.43 -7.88 1.88
CA ALA A 19 -13.52 -7.55 2.78
C ALA A 19 -14.41 -6.38 2.30
N LEU A 20 -14.13 -5.78 1.14
CA LEU A 20 -14.93 -4.67 0.61
C LEU A 20 -16.24 -5.14 -0.02
N ALA A 21 -17.32 -4.41 0.25
CA ALA A 21 -18.53 -4.45 -0.54
C ALA A 21 -18.49 -3.38 -1.64
N ILE A 22 -19.29 -3.55 -2.71
CA ILE A 22 -19.40 -2.54 -3.78
C ILE A 22 -19.79 -1.15 -3.23
N GLY A 23 -20.65 -1.10 -2.20
CA GLY A 23 -21.06 0.15 -1.54
C GLY A 23 -19.95 0.85 -0.75
N ASP A 24 -18.79 0.22 -0.55
CA ASP A 24 -17.65 0.84 0.14
C ASP A 24 -16.76 1.64 -0.81
N LEU A 25 -16.87 1.43 -2.13
CA LEU A 25 -15.95 1.96 -3.13
C LEU A 25 -15.92 3.49 -3.18
N ASP A 26 -17.03 4.16 -2.88
CA ASP A 26 -17.13 5.63 -2.97
C ASP A 26 -16.85 6.29 -1.60
N ARG A 27 -16.41 5.53 -0.59
CA ARG A 27 -16.04 6.07 0.72
C ARG A 27 -14.74 6.87 0.64
N PRO A 28 -14.63 8.01 1.34
CA PRO A 28 -13.37 8.75 1.42
C PRO A 28 -12.32 7.97 2.20
N THR A 29 -11.05 8.18 1.86
CA THR A 29 -9.92 7.55 2.54
C THR A 29 -9.00 8.59 3.19
N PRO A 30 -8.11 8.19 4.10
CA PRO A 30 -7.04 9.04 4.62
C PRO A 30 -6.02 9.49 3.57
N CYS A 31 -5.92 8.78 2.43
CA CYS A 31 -5.18 9.24 1.27
C CYS A 31 -5.96 10.39 0.63
N ALA A 32 -5.40 11.60 0.70
CA ALA A 32 -6.08 12.81 0.23
C ALA A 32 -6.54 12.66 -1.23
N ASP A 33 -7.73 13.19 -1.51
CA ASP A 33 -8.38 13.16 -2.83
C ASP A 33 -8.77 11.77 -3.36
N TRP A 34 -8.51 10.70 -2.61
CA TRP A 34 -8.81 9.34 -3.05
C TRP A 34 -9.97 8.74 -2.26
N ASP A 35 -10.95 8.23 -3.00
CA ASP A 35 -11.93 7.28 -2.49
C ASP A 35 -11.35 5.84 -2.50
N VAL A 36 -12.07 4.90 -1.89
CA VAL A 36 -11.64 3.50 -1.82
C VAL A 36 -11.44 2.92 -3.22
N ARG A 37 -12.25 3.30 -4.21
CA ARG A 37 -12.11 2.89 -5.60
C ARG A 37 -10.76 3.30 -6.17
N SER A 38 -10.33 4.53 -5.91
CA SER A 38 -9.05 5.07 -6.35
C SER A 38 -7.89 4.31 -5.71
N VAL A 39 -7.97 4.03 -4.40
CA VAL A 39 -6.96 3.21 -3.70
C VAL A 39 -6.88 1.80 -4.27
N VAL A 40 -8.02 1.13 -4.51
CA VAL A 40 -8.05 -0.23 -5.08
C VAL A 40 -7.46 -0.27 -6.49
N ALA A 41 -7.75 0.74 -7.32
CA ALA A 41 -7.16 0.84 -8.65
C ALA A 41 -5.64 1.07 -8.57
N HIS A 42 -5.18 1.96 -7.68
CA HIS A 42 -3.75 2.22 -7.49
C HIS A 42 -2.99 0.98 -7.01
N LEU A 43 -3.54 0.21 -6.06
CA LEU A 43 -2.94 -1.06 -5.64
C LEU A 43 -2.72 -2.02 -6.81
N ALA A 44 -3.68 -2.07 -7.74
CA ALA A 44 -3.60 -2.87 -8.95
C ALA A 44 -2.50 -2.37 -9.89
N ASP A 45 -2.46 -1.06 -10.13
CA ASP A 45 -1.49 -0.39 -11.01
C ASP A 45 -0.05 -0.49 -10.47
N VAL A 46 0.13 -0.34 -9.15
CA VAL A 46 1.42 -0.55 -8.47
C VAL A 46 1.86 -2.00 -8.59
N ALA A 47 0.95 -2.96 -8.44
CA ALA A 47 1.30 -4.37 -8.60
C ALA A 47 1.84 -4.66 -10.01
N ASP A 48 1.19 -4.13 -11.05
CA ASP A 48 1.64 -4.24 -12.44
C ASP A 48 2.99 -3.53 -12.67
N ALA A 49 3.18 -2.33 -12.10
CA ALA A 49 4.43 -1.57 -12.22
C ALA A 49 5.62 -2.28 -11.56
N LEU A 50 5.42 -2.84 -10.35
CA LEU A 50 6.46 -3.58 -9.63
C LEU A 50 6.77 -4.93 -10.30
N ALA A 51 5.77 -5.59 -10.90
CA ALA A 51 6.01 -6.76 -11.75
C ALA A 51 6.87 -6.40 -12.97
N GLY A 52 6.61 -5.24 -13.59
CA GLY A 52 7.44 -4.68 -14.66
C GLY A 52 8.87 -4.37 -14.21
N LEU A 53 9.04 -3.79 -13.02
CA LEU A 53 10.35 -3.55 -12.41
C LEU A 53 11.11 -4.87 -12.20
N LEU A 54 10.46 -5.86 -11.61
CA LEU A 54 11.04 -7.18 -11.38
C LEU A 54 11.47 -7.86 -12.69
N ALA A 55 10.66 -7.75 -13.74
CA ALA A 55 10.93 -8.40 -15.02
C ALA A 55 11.97 -7.67 -15.89
N THR A 56 12.01 -6.34 -15.83
CA THR A 56 12.74 -5.52 -16.83
C THR A 56 13.67 -4.46 -16.25
N GLY A 57 13.67 -4.27 -14.93
CA GLY A 57 14.40 -3.17 -14.27
C GLY A 57 13.79 -1.80 -14.50
N ARG A 58 12.57 -1.73 -15.03
CA ARG A 58 11.87 -0.46 -15.27
C ARG A 58 10.56 -0.44 -14.49
N LEU A 59 10.49 0.47 -13.53
CA LEU A 59 9.23 0.83 -12.88
C LEU A 59 8.46 1.76 -13.81
N THR A 60 7.25 1.40 -14.23
CA THR A 60 6.41 2.24 -15.08
C THR A 60 4.96 2.09 -14.65
N MET A 61 4.38 3.18 -14.15
CA MET A 61 2.96 3.21 -13.83
C MET A 61 2.12 3.16 -15.11
N PRO A 62 1.01 2.42 -15.13
CA PRO A 62 0.05 2.46 -16.22
C PRO A 62 -0.41 3.90 -16.52
N GLN A 63 -0.52 4.25 -17.81
CA GLN A 63 -1.00 5.58 -18.23
C GLN A 63 -2.49 5.79 -17.97
N SER A 64 -3.25 4.71 -17.79
CA SER A 64 -4.67 4.74 -17.47
C SER A 64 -5.00 3.53 -16.61
N PRO A 65 -5.79 3.70 -15.53
CA PRO A 65 -6.17 2.60 -14.66
C PRO A 65 -6.86 1.51 -15.48
N ALA A 66 -6.34 0.29 -15.41
CA ALA A 66 -6.96 -0.83 -16.09
C ALA A 66 -8.32 -1.12 -15.46
N ARG A 67 -9.40 -1.17 -16.26
CA ARG A 67 -10.74 -1.54 -15.78
C ARG A 67 -10.90 -3.06 -15.87
N PRO A 68 -10.84 -3.80 -14.75
CA PRO A 68 -10.91 -5.25 -14.80
C PRO A 68 -12.32 -5.70 -15.15
N VAL A 69 -12.45 -6.70 -16.02
CA VAL A 69 -13.76 -7.24 -16.46
C VAL A 69 -14.51 -7.91 -15.30
N ASP A 70 -13.77 -8.44 -14.33
CA ASP A 70 -14.23 -9.08 -13.10
C ASP A 70 -14.52 -8.09 -11.96
N GLY A 71 -14.38 -6.79 -12.20
CA GLY A 71 -14.62 -5.72 -11.23
C GLY A 71 -13.35 -5.29 -10.48
N PRO A 72 -13.39 -4.10 -9.84
CA PRO A 72 -12.20 -3.46 -9.29
C PRO A 72 -11.52 -4.28 -8.19
N MET A 73 -12.28 -4.82 -7.22
CA MET A 73 -11.70 -5.58 -6.10
C MET A 73 -11.04 -6.88 -6.56
N VAL A 74 -11.74 -7.69 -7.37
CA VAL A 74 -11.21 -8.98 -7.86
C VAL A 74 -9.99 -8.76 -8.76
N GLY A 75 -10.05 -7.75 -9.62
CA GLY A 75 -8.94 -7.40 -10.50
C GLY A 75 -7.69 -6.90 -9.75
N ALA A 76 -7.87 -6.15 -8.65
CA ALA A 76 -6.77 -5.74 -7.79
C ALA A 76 -6.19 -6.93 -7.02
N GLN A 77 -7.03 -7.76 -6.40
CA GLN A 77 -6.58 -8.95 -5.67
C GLN A 77 -5.76 -9.89 -6.55
N ARG A 78 -6.20 -10.10 -7.80
CA ARG A 78 -5.50 -10.94 -8.77
C ARG A 78 -4.09 -10.41 -9.05
N ARG A 79 -3.94 -9.12 -9.35
CA ARG A 79 -2.64 -8.52 -9.69
C ARG A 79 -1.69 -8.48 -8.50
N VAL A 80 -2.20 -8.13 -7.32
CA VAL A 80 -1.41 -8.19 -6.08
C VAL A 80 -0.93 -9.62 -5.84
N GLN A 81 -1.80 -10.63 -5.93
CA GLN A 81 -1.39 -12.02 -5.76
C GLN A 81 -0.38 -12.48 -6.83
N GLN A 82 -0.55 -12.06 -8.08
CA GLN A 82 0.41 -12.35 -9.16
C GLN A 82 1.81 -11.76 -8.86
N LEU A 83 1.90 -10.53 -8.37
CA LEU A 83 3.18 -9.94 -7.96
C LEU A 83 3.80 -10.73 -6.79
N LEU A 84 3.00 -11.12 -5.80
CA LEU A 84 3.51 -11.90 -4.66
C LEU A 84 4.08 -13.25 -5.10
N ASP A 85 3.42 -13.93 -6.03
CA ASP A 85 3.89 -15.19 -6.59
C ASP A 85 5.22 -15.00 -7.36
N GLN A 86 5.34 -13.90 -8.12
CA GLN A 86 6.57 -13.55 -8.84
C GLN A 86 7.73 -13.20 -7.88
N LEU A 87 7.46 -12.42 -6.83
CA LEU A 87 8.46 -12.08 -5.79
C LEU A 87 8.92 -13.33 -5.04
N HIS A 88 8.00 -14.24 -4.74
CA HIS A 88 8.32 -15.53 -4.13
C HIS A 88 9.25 -16.35 -5.02
N ALA A 89 8.89 -16.53 -6.29
CA ALA A 89 9.71 -17.25 -7.26
C ALA A 89 11.09 -16.59 -7.46
N ALA A 90 11.16 -15.26 -7.50
CA ALA A 90 12.42 -14.52 -7.60
C ALA A 90 13.31 -14.69 -6.35
N GLY A 91 12.69 -14.84 -5.17
CA GLY A 91 13.37 -15.16 -3.92
C GLY A 91 13.94 -16.59 -3.91
N GLU A 92 13.21 -17.57 -4.45
CA GLU A 92 13.68 -18.96 -4.56
C GLU A 92 14.75 -19.16 -5.63
N GLN A 93 14.62 -18.48 -6.78
CA GLN A 93 15.60 -18.54 -7.89
C GLN A 93 16.95 -17.91 -7.53
N GLY A 94 17.01 -17.09 -6.48
CA GLY A 94 18.23 -16.61 -5.83
C GLY A 94 19.09 -17.72 -5.19
N SER A 95 19.13 -18.91 -5.79
CA SER A 95 20.14 -19.92 -5.57
C SER A 95 21.53 -19.29 -5.81
N HIS A 96 22.48 -19.53 -4.89
CA HIS A 96 23.78 -18.84 -4.72
C HIS A 96 23.77 -17.56 -3.85
N GLY A 97 22.66 -17.26 -3.16
CA GLY A 97 22.64 -16.24 -2.11
C GLY A 97 22.56 -14.79 -2.61
N ARG A 98 22.12 -14.58 -3.86
CA ARG A 98 21.83 -13.26 -4.42
C ARG A 98 20.39 -13.23 -4.94
N PRO A 99 19.58 -12.21 -4.58
CA PRO A 99 18.26 -12.02 -5.18
C PRO A 99 18.35 -11.90 -6.69
N ALA A 100 17.29 -12.27 -7.41
CA ALA A 100 17.14 -11.87 -8.80
C ALA A 100 17.25 -10.33 -8.92
N PRO A 101 17.78 -9.80 -10.04
CA PRO A 101 17.85 -8.35 -10.23
C PRO A 101 16.52 -7.67 -9.92
N TRP A 102 16.58 -6.55 -9.17
CA TRP A 102 15.42 -5.73 -8.82
C TRP A 102 14.38 -6.36 -7.88
N ALA A 103 14.60 -7.60 -7.42
CA ALA A 103 13.69 -8.27 -6.51
C ALA A 103 13.61 -7.59 -5.15
N THR A 104 14.73 -7.04 -4.66
CA THR A 104 14.76 -6.29 -3.39
C THR A 104 13.97 -4.99 -3.52
N GLU A 105 14.22 -4.21 -4.57
CA GLU A 105 13.54 -2.94 -4.83
C GLU A 105 12.04 -3.14 -5.05
N ALA A 106 11.64 -4.15 -5.82
CA ALA A 106 10.24 -4.51 -6.03
C ALA A 106 9.56 -4.96 -4.72
N ALA A 107 10.26 -5.75 -3.89
CA ALA A 107 9.76 -6.16 -2.58
C ALA A 107 9.61 -4.98 -1.62
N HIS A 108 10.55 -4.02 -1.63
CA HIS A 108 10.46 -2.81 -0.82
C HIS A 108 9.27 -1.94 -1.21
N GLY A 109 9.09 -1.70 -2.52
CA GLY A 109 7.92 -0.99 -3.05
C GLY A 109 6.62 -1.67 -2.64
N ALA A 110 6.52 -3.00 -2.82
CA ALA A 110 5.34 -3.77 -2.42
C ALA A 110 5.07 -3.68 -0.91
N ALA A 111 6.11 -3.79 -0.07
CA ALA A 111 5.97 -3.72 1.38
C ALA A 111 5.40 -2.38 1.84
N ILE A 112 5.89 -1.27 1.29
CA ILE A 112 5.43 0.09 1.64
C ILE A 112 4.03 0.33 1.10
N GLU A 113 3.84 0.19 -0.21
CA GLU A 113 2.58 0.53 -0.89
C GLU A 113 1.41 -0.31 -0.39
N PHE A 114 1.58 -1.63 -0.27
CA PHE A 114 0.49 -2.51 0.16
C PHE A 114 0.13 -2.33 1.62
N THR A 115 1.10 -2.03 2.50
CA THR A 115 0.81 -1.78 3.92
C THR A 115 0.04 -0.47 4.09
N VAL A 116 0.52 0.61 3.48
CA VAL A 116 -0.07 1.95 3.67
C VAL A 116 -1.44 2.04 3.02
N HIS A 117 -1.59 1.54 1.79
CA HIS A 117 -2.88 1.59 1.09
C HIS A 117 -3.86 0.51 1.56
N GLY A 118 -3.38 -0.63 2.07
CA GLY A 118 -4.21 -1.55 2.84
C GLY A 118 -4.81 -0.87 4.08
N TRP A 119 -4.00 -0.06 4.78
CA TRP A 119 -4.47 0.72 5.92
C TRP A 119 -5.47 1.81 5.52
N ASP A 120 -5.25 2.49 4.38
CA ASP A 120 -6.21 3.48 3.85
C ASP A 120 -7.60 2.84 3.64
N VAL A 121 -7.65 1.61 3.10
CA VAL A 121 -8.88 0.80 2.93
C VAL A 121 -9.48 0.39 4.28
N ALA A 122 -8.65 -0.07 5.23
CA ALA A 122 -9.08 -0.44 6.58
C ALA A 122 -9.70 0.76 7.30
N ALA A 123 -9.05 1.92 7.25
CA ALA A 123 -9.47 3.16 7.87
C ALA A 123 -10.81 3.66 7.32
N ALA A 124 -11.02 3.61 5.99
CA ALA A 124 -12.30 3.96 5.35
C ALA A 124 -13.49 3.12 5.84
N ARG A 125 -13.23 1.97 6.49
CA ARG A 125 -14.22 1.10 7.11
C ARG A 125 -14.26 1.17 8.63
N GLY A 126 -13.55 2.11 9.25
CA GLY A 126 -13.44 2.23 10.71
C GLY A 126 -12.62 1.11 11.35
N ARG A 127 -11.65 0.56 10.62
CA ARG A 127 -10.83 -0.60 11.01
C ARG A 127 -9.33 -0.32 10.96
N ALA A 128 -8.92 0.95 11.06
CA ALA A 128 -7.52 1.39 11.03
C ALA A 128 -6.60 0.62 12.01
N GLN A 129 -7.14 0.22 13.16
CA GLN A 129 -6.44 -0.56 14.20
C GLN A 129 -6.16 -2.02 13.81
N GLN A 130 -6.63 -2.51 12.66
CA GLN A 130 -6.41 -3.89 12.22
C GLN A 130 -5.05 -4.12 11.54
N LEU A 131 -4.29 -3.06 11.23
CA LEU A 131 -2.91 -3.21 10.78
C LEU A 131 -2.06 -3.82 11.91
N PRO A 132 -1.41 -4.98 11.71
CA PRO A 132 -0.55 -5.57 12.72
C PRO A 132 0.61 -4.64 13.10
N ALA A 133 0.84 -4.48 14.40
CA ALA A 133 1.84 -3.54 14.93
C ALA A 133 3.26 -3.90 14.47
N ASP A 134 3.60 -5.18 14.46
CA ASP A 134 4.89 -5.70 14.00
C ASP A 134 5.12 -5.42 12.50
N LEU A 135 4.08 -5.57 11.67
CA LEU A 135 4.15 -5.19 10.25
C LEU A 135 4.38 -3.68 10.10
N ALA A 136 3.70 -2.87 10.91
CA ALA A 136 3.89 -1.42 10.88
C ALA A 136 5.31 -1.00 11.29
N GLU A 137 5.91 -1.63 12.31
CA GLU A 137 7.29 -1.35 12.74
C GLU A 137 8.33 -1.72 11.67
N ASP A 138 8.18 -2.89 11.06
CA ASP A 138 9.09 -3.37 10.02
C ASP A 138 9.04 -2.45 8.79
N VAL A 139 7.83 -2.06 8.35
CA VAL A 139 7.65 -1.17 7.20
C VAL A 139 8.11 0.25 7.52
N LEU A 140 7.91 0.74 8.75
CA LEU A 140 8.44 2.05 9.16
C LEU A 140 9.97 2.07 9.12
N THR A 141 10.62 1.00 9.60
CA THR A 141 12.08 0.87 9.58
C THR A 141 12.59 0.85 8.14
N LEU A 142 11.93 0.08 7.26
CA LEU A 142 12.25 0.05 5.84
C LEU A 142 12.08 1.44 5.18
N ALA A 143 10.92 2.06 5.37
CA ALA A 143 10.59 3.33 4.74
C ALA A 143 11.50 4.47 5.24
N GLY A 144 11.86 4.48 6.53
CA GLY A 144 12.81 5.44 7.09
C GLY A 144 14.24 5.30 6.56
N GLY A 145 14.62 4.12 6.06
CA GLY A 145 15.92 3.91 5.40
C GLY A 145 15.94 4.29 3.91
N LEU A 146 14.76 4.37 3.27
CA LEU A 146 14.62 4.60 1.83
C LEU A 146 14.11 5.99 1.46
N LEU A 147 13.21 6.55 2.26
CA LEU A 147 12.54 7.82 1.98
C LEU A 147 13.25 8.94 2.73
N ASP A 148 13.88 9.83 1.98
CA ASP A 148 14.36 11.11 2.47
C ASP A 148 13.36 12.24 2.16
N ASP A 149 13.69 13.47 2.59
CA ASP A 149 12.85 14.64 2.35
C ASP A 149 12.63 14.95 0.86
N SER A 150 13.50 14.48 -0.03
CA SER A 150 13.36 14.70 -1.47
C SER A 150 12.27 13.83 -2.13
N ALA A 151 11.88 12.72 -1.48
CA ALA A 151 10.77 11.87 -1.91
C ALA A 151 9.38 12.43 -1.52
N ARG A 152 9.34 13.54 -0.76
CA ARG A 152 8.12 14.16 -0.24
C ARG A 152 7.56 15.22 -1.20
N GLY A 153 6.24 15.37 -1.24
CA GLY A 153 5.53 16.34 -2.07
C GLY A 153 5.30 15.92 -3.53
N THR A 154 5.81 14.75 -3.94
CA THR A 154 5.57 14.16 -5.26
C THR A 154 4.94 12.77 -5.13
N SER A 155 5.71 11.76 -4.70
CA SER A 155 5.25 10.38 -4.53
C SER A 155 4.64 10.13 -3.14
N PHE A 156 5.11 10.84 -2.12
CA PHE A 156 4.59 10.73 -0.76
C PHE A 156 4.20 12.10 -0.20
N ALA A 157 3.11 12.15 0.56
CA ALA A 157 2.74 13.35 1.32
C ALA A 157 3.84 13.72 2.32
N ALA A 158 3.88 15.00 2.71
CA ALA A 158 4.76 15.48 3.78
C ALA A 158 4.48 14.69 5.05
N GLN A 159 5.54 14.28 5.75
CA GLN A 159 5.42 13.59 7.02
C GLN A 159 4.64 14.45 8.02
N VAL A 160 3.72 13.83 8.75
CA VAL A 160 3.01 14.44 9.87
C VAL A 160 3.80 14.18 11.15
N THR A 161 3.90 15.18 12.02
CA THR A 161 4.55 15.03 13.31
C THR A 161 3.81 14.02 14.16
N SER A 162 4.58 13.07 14.68
CA SER A 162 4.15 11.94 15.47
C SER A 162 4.55 12.17 16.94
N GLY A 163 3.65 11.90 17.88
CA GLY A 163 3.89 11.99 19.32
C GLY A 163 4.69 10.80 19.89
N PRO A 164 5.35 10.96 21.06
CA PRO A 164 6.19 9.91 21.65
C PRO A 164 5.40 8.67 22.12
N ASP A 165 4.11 8.83 22.41
CA ASP A 165 3.22 7.76 22.91
C ASP A 165 2.42 7.07 21.79
N GLU A 166 2.71 7.40 20.53
CA GLU A 166 2.01 6.82 19.39
C GLU A 166 2.37 5.33 19.18
N SER A 167 1.34 4.56 18.88
CA SER A 167 1.45 3.17 18.47
C SER A 167 2.27 3.04 17.17
N PRO A 168 2.82 1.84 16.87
CA PRO A 168 3.55 1.62 15.63
C PRO A 168 2.79 1.99 14.35
N VAL A 169 1.48 1.73 14.35
CA VAL A 169 0.60 2.07 13.24
C VAL A 169 0.52 3.60 13.07
N GLU A 170 0.28 4.32 14.16
CA GLU A 170 0.21 5.80 14.16
C GLU A 170 1.52 6.41 13.65
N ARG A 171 2.67 5.92 14.15
CA ARG A 171 3.99 6.38 13.70
C ARG A 171 4.23 6.11 12.22
N LEU A 172 3.87 4.93 11.72
CA LEU A 172 4.00 4.59 10.30
C LEU A 172 3.13 5.52 9.44
N VAL A 173 1.85 5.65 9.75
CA VAL A 173 0.95 6.44 8.90
C VAL A 173 1.29 7.92 8.95
N ALA A 174 1.71 8.44 10.12
CA ALA A 174 2.23 9.79 10.26
C ALA A 174 3.52 9.99 9.44
N PHE A 175 4.46 9.04 9.51
CA PHE A 175 5.65 9.02 8.64
C PHE A 175 5.26 9.04 7.17
N MET A 176 4.20 8.35 6.77
CA MET A 176 3.70 8.33 5.39
C MET A 176 2.79 9.53 5.03
N GLY A 177 2.67 10.51 5.94
CA GLY A 177 1.95 11.77 5.71
C GLY A 177 0.44 11.70 5.90
N ARG A 178 -0.07 10.65 6.56
CA ARG A 178 -1.47 10.52 6.97
C ARG A 178 -1.65 11.10 8.36
N ASN A 179 -2.88 11.50 8.68
CA ASN A 179 -3.22 11.90 10.04
C ASN A 179 -3.38 10.63 10.93
N PRO A 180 -2.60 10.48 12.01
CA PRO A 180 -2.69 9.32 12.90
C PRO A 180 -3.93 9.33 13.81
N ALA A 181 -4.62 10.48 13.96
CA ALA A 181 -5.86 10.55 14.72
C ALA A 181 -6.92 9.58 14.14
N PRO A 182 -7.82 9.03 14.97
CA PRO A 182 -8.86 8.13 14.50
C PRO A 182 -9.58 8.69 13.28
N TRP A 183 -9.61 7.91 12.19
CA TRP A 183 -10.29 8.32 10.98
C TRP A 183 -11.81 8.37 11.23
N ILE A 184 -12.29 9.57 11.54
CA ILE A 184 -13.69 9.89 11.75
C ILE A 184 -14.05 10.95 10.71
N ARG A 185 -14.18 10.55 9.44
CA ARG A 185 -14.88 11.42 8.47
C ARG A 185 -16.36 11.06 8.45
N SER A 186 -17.13 11.89 9.14
CA SER A 186 -18.57 12.07 8.90
C SER A 186 -18.81 12.33 7.41
N GLY A 187 -19.95 11.89 6.88
CA GLY A 187 -20.35 12.07 5.49
C GLY A 187 -20.26 13.52 4.96
N PRO A 188 -20.56 13.74 3.67
CA PRO A 188 -20.28 15.01 3.00
C PRO A 188 -20.82 16.18 3.84
N VAL A 189 -19.93 17.13 4.17
CA VAL A 189 -20.37 18.42 4.67
C VAL A 189 -21.09 19.09 3.50
N VAL A 190 -22.40 18.94 3.47
CA VAL A 190 -23.26 19.77 2.63
C VAL A 190 -23.11 21.17 3.18
N SER A 191 -22.23 21.95 2.57
CA SER A 191 -22.19 23.40 2.77
C SER A 191 -23.49 23.96 2.22
N THR A 192 -24.50 24.09 3.07
CA THR A 192 -25.65 24.94 2.79
C THR A 192 -25.13 26.37 2.64
N THR A 193 -25.17 26.86 1.40
CA THR A 193 -25.15 28.30 1.09
C THR A 193 -26.58 28.75 0.86
#